data_AF-X0V3C8-F1
#
_entry.id   AF-X0V3C8-F1
#
_cell.length_a   1.000
_cell.length_b   1.000
_cell.length_c   1.000
_cell.angle_alpha   90.00
_cell.angle_beta   90.00
_cell.angle_gamma   90.00
#
_symmetry.space_group_name_H-M   'P 1'
#
loop_
_entity.id
_entity.type
_entity.pdbx_description
1 polymer ?
#
loop_
_entity_poly.entity_id
_entity_poly.type
_entity_poly.pdbx_seq_one_letter_code
_entity_poly.pdbx_strand_id
1 'polypeptide(L)'
;VEFVLCIMSNVPAGTSEPSHPGDYLWDYESGLGDFVEVSWGTGDQGWISPLTGEVIENDHTGIWQYNFFIPEAEAFEQQEGTIYWLTVEVLVPTTFNGAFGWKTSISQHFEDDAAWIEIRDDVDILPWQELLDPLTGESLDMAFVITPEPATLAFLGLGAVGLVARRRRRK
;
A
#
# COMPACT_ATOMS: atom_id res chain seq x y z
N VAL A 1 9.06 -13.40 9.29
CA VAL A 1 7.92 -13.05 8.42
C VAL A 1 8.52 -12.59 7.11
N GLU A 2 7.92 -13.00 6.02
CA GLU A 2 8.28 -12.55 4.68
C GLU A 2 7.07 -11.79 4.14
N PHE A 3 7.32 -10.84 3.25
CA PHE A 3 6.28 -10.06 2.59
C PHE A 3 6.39 -10.24 1.09
N VAL A 4 5.26 -10.33 0.41
CA VAL A 4 5.18 -10.23 -1.05
C VAL A 4 4.43 -8.96 -1.37
N LEU A 5 5.12 -8.02 -2.03
CA LEU A 5 4.51 -6.79 -2.52
C LEU A 5 4.17 -7.01 -3.98
N CYS A 6 2.95 -6.70 -4.41
CA CYS A 6 2.58 -6.80 -5.82
C CYS A 6 2.05 -5.46 -6.35
N ILE A 7 2.36 -5.18 -7.61
CA ILE A 7 1.70 -4.16 -8.39
C ILE A 7 0.77 -4.83 -9.41
N MET A 8 -0.48 -4.39 -9.40
CA MET A 8 -1.53 -4.92 -10.26
C MET A 8 -2.12 -3.79 -11.12
N SER A 9 -2.63 -4.14 -12.30
CA SER A 9 -3.32 -3.17 -13.16
C SER A 9 -4.61 -2.69 -12.51
N ASN A 10 -5.09 -1.51 -12.89
CA ASN A 10 -6.41 -1.05 -12.50
C ASN A 10 -7.52 -1.70 -13.34
N VAL A 11 -8.55 -2.25 -12.68
CA VAL A 11 -9.86 -2.49 -13.28
C VAL A 11 -10.78 -1.37 -12.81
N PRO A 12 -11.18 -0.43 -13.69
CA PRO A 12 -12.05 0.67 -13.30
C PRO A 12 -13.41 0.18 -12.80
N ALA A 13 -14.02 0.94 -11.88
CA ALA A 13 -15.35 0.64 -11.36
C ALA A 13 -16.38 0.43 -12.48
N GLY A 14 -17.17 -0.62 -12.32
CA GLY A 14 -18.28 -0.97 -13.19
C GLY A 14 -19.63 -0.54 -12.60
N THR A 15 -20.72 -1.09 -13.14
CA THR A 15 -22.07 -0.84 -12.60
C THR A 15 -22.39 -1.64 -11.34
N SER A 16 -21.64 -2.71 -11.07
CA SER A 16 -21.92 -3.67 -10.00
C SER A 16 -20.71 -4.05 -9.17
N GLU A 17 -19.52 -3.54 -9.52
CA GLU A 17 -18.26 -3.84 -8.86
C GLU A 17 -17.46 -2.55 -8.73
N PRO A 18 -16.81 -2.31 -7.57
CA PRO A 18 -15.94 -1.16 -7.37
C PRO A 18 -14.69 -1.25 -8.24
N SER A 19 -13.88 -0.19 -8.29
CA SER A 19 -12.55 -0.29 -8.89
C SER A 19 -11.68 -1.24 -8.06
N HIS A 20 -10.86 -2.05 -8.72
CA HIS A 20 -10.12 -3.09 -8.01
C HIS A 20 -8.83 -3.53 -8.72
N PRO A 21 -7.95 -4.28 -8.02
CA PRO A 21 -6.78 -4.91 -8.63
C PRO A 21 -7.15 -5.89 -9.77
N GLY A 22 -6.44 -5.79 -10.89
CA GLY A 22 -6.64 -6.59 -12.10
C GLY A 22 -5.50 -7.56 -12.40
N ASP A 23 -4.89 -7.42 -13.58
CA ASP A 23 -3.78 -8.26 -14.01
C ASP A 23 -2.56 -8.00 -13.14
N TYR A 24 -1.86 -9.07 -12.79
CA TYR A 24 -0.58 -8.99 -12.10
C TYR A 24 0.51 -8.44 -13.03
N LEU A 25 1.21 -7.39 -12.60
CA LEU A 25 2.24 -6.73 -13.40
C LEU A 25 3.64 -6.96 -12.87
N TRP A 26 3.78 -7.09 -11.54
CA TRP A 26 5.06 -7.16 -10.87
C TRP A 26 4.89 -7.62 -9.42
N ASP A 27 5.92 -8.27 -8.88
CA ASP A 27 6.07 -8.56 -7.47
C ASP A 27 7.48 -8.35 -6.94
N TYR A 28 7.57 -8.32 -5.62
CA TYR A 28 8.80 -8.40 -4.87
C TYR A 28 8.60 -9.22 -3.60
N GLU A 29 9.24 -10.39 -3.56
CA GLU A 29 9.38 -11.19 -2.37
C GLU A 29 10.52 -10.63 -1.51
N SER A 30 10.17 -10.10 -0.33
CA SER A 30 11.16 -9.52 0.57
C SER A 30 11.98 -10.61 1.28
N GLY A 31 13.29 -10.54 1.09
CA GLY A 31 14.26 -11.32 1.84
C GLY A 31 14.60 -10.73 3.21
N LEU A 32 15.37 -11.49 3.99
CA LEU A 32 15.93 -11.01 5.25
C LEU A 32 16.84 -9.80 5.00
N GLY A 33 16.44 -8.64 5.53
CA GLY A 33 17.19 -7.38 5.40
C GLY A 33 16.65 -6.43 4.33
N ASP A 34 15.68 -6.86 3.52
CA ASP A 34 15.05 -6.02 2.49
C ASP A 34 14.05 -5.03 3.07
N PHE A 35 13.71 -5.17 4.34
CA PHE A 35 12.90 -4.21 5.05
C PHE A 35 13.40 -3.95 6.46
N VAL A 36 13.02 -2.80 6.98
CA VAL A 36 13.12 -2.50 8.41
C VAL A 36 11.73 -2.24 8.98
N GLU A 37 11.48 -2.83 10.13
CA GLU A 37 10.34 -2.51 10.97
C GLU A 37 10.72 -1.35 11.90
N VAL A 38 9.87 -0.32 11.94
CA VAL A 38 10.07 0.87 12.77
C VAL A 38 8.81 1.11 13.58
N SER A 39 8.98 1.37 14.88
CA SER A 39 7.88 1.88 15.70
C SER A 39 7.51 3.28 15.20
N TRP A 40 6.31 3.41 14.64
CA TRP A 40 5.81 4.67 14.11
C TRP A 40 5.16 5.53 15.20
N GLY A 41 4.43 4.89 16.11
CA GLY A 41 3.76 5.58 17.19
C GLY A 41 3.00 4.64 18.11
N THR A 42 2.28 5.26 19.04
CA THR A 42 1.41 4.57 20.00
C THR A 42 0.11 5.33 20.19
N GLY A 43 -0.97 4.61 20.44
CA GLY A 43 -2.30 5.16 20.77
C GLY A 43 -3.31 4.02 20.84
N ASP A 44 -4.52 4.26 21.31
CA ASP A 44 -5.56 3.21 21.30
C ASP A 44 -5.88 2.82 19.86
N GLN A 45 -5.79 1.53 19.54
CA GLN A 45 -6.05 0.97 18.21
C GLN A 45 -7.09 -0.14 18.28
N GLY A 46 -7.66 -0.48 17.13
CA GLY A 46 -8.60 -1.58 16.99
C GLY A 46 -8.26 -2.49 15.82
N TRP A 47 -9.04 -3.57 15.70
CA TRP A 47 -9.05 -4.51 14.60
C TRP A 47 -10.41 -4.52 13.91
N ILE A 48 -10.41 -4.50 12.57
CA ILE A 48 -11.60 -4.66 11.75
C ILE A 48 -11.36 -5.82 10.78
N SER A 49 -12.33 -6.73 10.71
CA SER A 49 -12.41 -7.74 9.67
C SER A 49 -13.56 -7.40 8.71
N PRO A 50 -13.27 -6.93 7.48
CA PRO A 50 -14.32 -6.56 6.53
C PRO A 50 -15.15 -7.77 6.10
N LEU A 51 -14.56 -8.97 6.10
CA LEU A 51 -15.25 -10.22 5.75
C LEU A 51 -16.36 -10.59 6.75
N THR A 52 -16.08 -10.44 8.05
CA THR A 52 -17.01 -10.88 9.11
C THR A 52 -17.79 -9.72 9.73
N GLY A 53 -17.40 -8.47 9.45
CA GLY A 53 -17.89 -7.29 10.16
C GLY A 53 -17.45 -7.22 11.62
N GLU A 54 -16.45 -8.02 12.02
CA GLU A 54 -15.92 -7.99 13.38
C GLU A 54 -15.17 -6.70 13.63
N VAL A 55 -15.46 -6.07 14.77
CA VAL A 55 -14.79 -4.87 15.27
C VAL A 55 -14.33 -5.14 16.69
N ILE A 56 -13.04 -5.03 16.93
CA ILE A 56 -12.43 -5.15 18.24
C ILE A 56 -11.75 -3.82 18.54
N GLU A 57 -12.34 -3.02 19.42
CA GLU A 57 -11.76 -1.75 19.83
C GLU A 57 -10.74 -1.95 20.96
N ASN A 58 -9.69 -1.13 20.98
CA ASN A 58 -8.68 -1.07 22.06
C ASN A 58 -7.92 -2.40 22.28
N ASP A 59 -7.68 -3.17 21.23
CA ASP A 59 -7.03 -4.49 21.31
C ASP A 59 -5.49 -4.39 21.34
N HIS A 60 -4.92 -3.32 20.79
CA HIS A 60 -3.49 -3.04 20.81
C HIS A 60 -3.20 -1.54 20.84
N THR A 61 -1.94 -1.18 21.10
CA THR A 61 -1.51 0.23 21.15
C THR A 61 -0.36 0.60 20.24
N GLY A 62 0.41 -0.38 19.74
CA GLY A 62 1.57 -0.13 18.90
C GLY A 62 1.18 0.09 17.44
N ILE A 63 1.81 1.07 16.79
CA ILE A 63 1.73 1.29 15.34
C ILE A 63 3.12 1.08 14.76
N TRP A 64 3.20 0.27 13.71
CA TRP A 64 4.45 -0.14 13.07
C TRP A 64 4.45 0.27 11.60
N GLN A 65 5.59 0.75 11.13
CA GLN A 65 5.85 1.02 9.73
C GLN A 65 6.90 0.05 9.22
N TYR A 66 6.61 -0.58 8.09
CA TYR A 66 7.53 -1.46 7.39
C TYR A 66 8.08 -0.71 6.17
N ASN A 67 9.39 -0.48 6.16
CA ASN A 67 10.08 0.21 5.07
C ASN A 67 10.80 -0.81 4.21
N PHE A 68 10.38 -0.98 2.96
CA PHE A 68 10.96 -1.90 2.00
C PHE A 68 11.98 -1.18 1.12
N PHE A 69 13.16 -1.77 0.94
CA PHE A 69 14.27 -1.24 0.16
C PHE A 69 14.46 -2.05 -1.12
N ILE A 70 13.61 -1.80 -2.10
CA ILE A 70 13.64 -2.50 -3.39
C ILE A 70 14.79 -1.95 -4.24
N PRO A 71 15.69 -2.80 -4.78
CA PRO A 71 16.73 -2.37 -5.71
C PRO A 71 16.14 -1.70 -6.96
N GLU A 72 16.75 -0.61 -7.43
CA GLU A 72 16.24 0.15 -8.59
C GLU A 72 16.10 -0.71 -9.85
N ALA A 73 16.99 -1.70 -10.05
CA ALA A 73 16.94 -2.60 -11.19
C ALA A 73 15.79 -3.63 -11.13
N GLU A 74 15.18 -3.79 -9.96
CA GLU A 74 14.06 -4.70 -9.70
C GLU A 74 12.75 -3.94 -9.48
N ALA A 75 12.82 -2.62 -9.26
CA ALA A 75 11.66 -1.79 -8.97
C ALA A 75 10.73 -1.66 -10.19
N PHE A 76 9.42 -1.63 -9.93
CA PHE A 76 8.42 -1.39 -10.95
C PHE A 76 8.44 0.06 -11.44
N GLU A 77 8.56 0.27 -12.75
CA GLU A 77 8.49 1.59 -13.40
C GLU A 77 7.04 1.99 -13.70
N GLN A 78 6.48 2.87 -12.86
CA GLN A 78 5.13 3.41 -13.05
C GLN A 78 5.08 4.42 -14.20
N GLN A 79 3.99 4.39 -14.98
CA GLN A 79 3.73 5.35 -16.03
C GLN A 79 2.81 6.47 -15.53
N GLU A 80 3.21 7.73 -15.76
CA GLU A 80 2.41 8.90 -15.38
C GLU A 80 1.01 8.82 -16.01
N GLY A 81 -0.03 9.05 -15.20
CA GLY A 81 -1.43 8.98 -15.62
C GLY A 81 -2.01 7.57 -15.70
N THR A 82 -1.25 6.54 -15.31
CA THR A 82 -1.75 5.17 -15.16
C THR A 82 -1.98 4.85 -13.70
N ILE A 83 -3.15 4.28 -13.38
CA ILE A 83 -3.50 3.85 -12.03
C ILE A 83 -3.02 2.42 -11.83
N TYR A 84 -2.43 2.17 -10.68
CA TYR A 84 -1.95 0.86 -10.26
C TYR A 84 -2.45 0.56 -8.85
N TRP A 85 -2.63 -0.72 -8.56
CA TRP A 85 -2.96 -1.20 -7.22
C TRP A 85 -1.73 -1.79 -6.56
N LEU A 86 -1.57 -1.50 -5.26
CA LEU A 86 -0.57 -2.13 -4.39
C LEU A 86 -1.27 -3.17 -3.51
N THR A 87 -0.78 -4.40 -3.54
CA THR A 87 -1.15 -5.43 -2.55
C THR A 87 0.07 -5.83 -1.75
N VAL A 88 -0.15 -6.21 -0.49
CA VAL A 88 0.89 -6.72 0.41
C VAL A 88 0.38 -7.99 1.05
N GLU A 89 1.06 -9.10 0.77
CA GLU A 89 0.84 -10.37 1.45
C GLU A 89 1.90 -10.56 2.53
N VAL A 90 1.50 -11.10 3.68
CA VAL A 90 2.43 -11.46 4.76
C VAL A 90 2.48 -12.97 4.89
N LEU A 91 3.63 -13.55 4.57
CA LEU A 91 3.92 -14.96 4.79
C LEU A 91 4.36 -15.15 6.24
N VAL A 92 3.40 -15.64 7.03
CA VAL A 92 3.55 -15.83 8.46
C VAL A 92 3.93 -17.29 8.76
N PRO A 93 5.09 -17.57 9.39
CA PRO A 93 5.44 -18.93 9.75
C PRO A 93 4.50 -19.45 10.84
N THR A 94 4.25 -20.77 10.86
CA THR A 94 3.33 -21.42 11.83
C THR A 94 3.73 -21.23 13.29
N THR A 95 4.97 -20.83 13.57
CA THR A 95 5.49 -20.52 14.90
C THR A 95 5.22 -19.08 15.33
N PHE A 96 4.72 -18.21 14.46
CA PHE A 96 4.42 -16.82 14.79
C PHE A 96 3.17 -16.75 15.67
N ASN A 97 3.26 -16.00 16.77
CA ASN A 97 2.17 -15.79 17.70
C ASN A 97 1.71 -14.33 17.61
N GLY A 98 0.83 -14.04 16.65
CA GLY A 98 0.29 -12.71 16.39
C GLY A 98 -0.53 -12.68 15.10
N ALA A 99 -1.06 -11.50 14.77
CA ALA A 99 -1.78 -11.25 13.52
C ALA A 99 -1.18 -10.03 12.80
N PHE A 100 -1.30 -10.01 11.47
CA PHE A 100 -0.94 -8.85 10.64
C PHE A 100 -2.20 -8.22 10.08
N GLY A 101 -2.35 -6.92 10.31
CA GLY A 101 -3.35 -6.08 9.67
C GLY A 101 -2.66 -4.85 9.12
N TRP A 102 -3.39 -4.09 8.31
CA TRP A 102 -2.88 -2.88 7.68
C TRP A 102 -3.69 -1.69 8.18
N LYS A 103 -2.97 -0.65 8.64
CA LYS A 103 -3.57 0.61 9.08
C LYS A 103 -4.27 1.34 7.93
N THR A 104 -5.40 1.95 8.25
CA THR A 104 -6.13 2.83 7.33
C THR A 104 -5.47 4.20 7.24
N SER A 105 -5.66 4.87 6.10
CA SER A 105 -5.17 6.23 5.89
C SER A 105 -6.15 7.26 6.45
N ILE A 106 -5.60 8.39 6.88
CA ILE A 106 -6.34 9.61 7.23
C ILE A 106 -6.11 10.72 6.18
N SER A 107 -5.40 10.41 5.10
CA SER A 107 -5.18 11.35 4.00
C SER A 107 -6.48 11.62 3.23
N GLN A 108 -6.45 12.64 2.38
CA GLN A 108 -7.53 12.84 1.41
C GLN A 108 -7.58 11.63 0.46
N HIS A 109 -8.78 11.08 0.25
CA HIS A 109 -9.02 10.02 -0.73
C HIS A 109 -8.53 10.42 -2.12
N PHE A 110 -7.97 9.45 -2.83
CA PHE A 110 -7.58 9.58 -4.23
C PHE A 110 -8.35 8.56 -5.07
N GLU A 111 -9.22 9.06 -5.93
CA GLU A 111 -10.16 8.24 -6.72
C GLU A 111 -11.10 7.40 -5.85
N ASP A 112 -11.03 6.07 -5.97
CA ASP A 112 -11.86 5.11 -5.22
C ASP A 112 -11.16 4.65 -3.94
N ASP A 113 -11.92 4.04 -3.04
CA ASP A 113 -11.43 3.49 -1.78
C ASP A 113 -10.72 2.15 -1.96
N ALA A 114 -10.16 1.62 -0.87
CA ALA A 114 -9.58 0.29 -0.92
C ALA A 114 -10.67 -0.75 -1.18
N ALA A 115 -10.33 -1.83 -1.89
CA ALA A 115 -11.25 -2.93 -2.16
C ALA A 115 -10.73 -4.23 -1.54
N TRP A 116 -11.64 -5.15 -1.23
CA TRP A 116 -11.32 -6.46 -0.70
C TRP A 116 -12.16 -7.56 -1.36
N ILE A 117 -11.63 -8.79 -1.34
CA ILE A 117 -12.32 -10.01 -1.77
C ILE A 117 -12.13 -11.10 -0.75
N GLU A 118 -13.07 -12.04 -0.73
CA GLU A 118 -12.87 -13.32 -0.10
C GLU A 118 -12.37 -14.33 -1.13
N ILE A 119 -11.18 -14.88 -0.89
CA ILE A 119 -10.63 -15.98 -1.68
C ILE A 119 -10.98 -17.28 -0.97
N ARG A 120 -11.69 -18.18 -1.65
CA ARG A 120 -12.05 -19.52 -1.16
C ARG A 120 -11.48 -20.58 -2.09
N ASP A 121 -10.89 -21.64 -1.51
CA ASP A 121 -10.28 -22.74 -2.26
C ASP A 121 -11.31 -23.56 -3.07
N ASP A 122 -12.61 -23.43 -2.77
CA ASP A 122 -13.69 -24.29 -3.26
C ASP A 122 -14.81 -23.57 -4.04
N VAL A 123 -14.69 -22.26 -4.29
CA VAL A 123 -15.71 -21.45 -4.98
C VAL A 123 -15.08 -20.47 -5.97
N ASP A 124 -15.84 -20.05 -6.98
CA ASP A 124 -15.49 -18.90 -7.82
C ASP A 124 -15.21 -17.68 -6.93
N ILE A 125 -14.18 -16.91 -7.26
CA ILE A 125 -13.79 -15.68 -6.57
C ILE A 125 -15.02 -14.79 -6.42
N LEU A 126 -15.36 -14.42 -5.18
CA LEU A 126 -16.47 -13.52 -4.90
C LEU A 126 -16.18 -12.13 -5.47
N PRO A 127 -17.21 -11.36 -5.87
CA PRO A 127 -17.01 -10.03 -6.44
C PRO A 127 -16.31 -9.11 -5.45
N TRP A 128 -15.47 -8.21 -5.96
CA TRP A 128 -14.82 -7.17 -5.16
C TRP A 128 -15.84 -6.34 -4.40
N GLN A 129 -15.48 -6.03 -3.15
CA GLN A 129 -16.28 -5.21 -2.24
C GLN A 129 -15.46 -3.97 -1.84
N GLU A 130 -16.15 -2.84 -1.68
CA GLU A 130 -15.56 -1.62 -1.09
C GLU A 130 -15.14 -1.90 0.36
N LEU A 131 -14.03 -1.28 0.78
CA LEU A 131 -13.59 -1.29 2.16
C LEU A 131 -14.24 -0.12 2.90
N LEU A 132 -15.28 -0.44 3.66
CA LEU A 132 -16.00 0.52 4.48
C LEU A 132 -15.71 0.29 5.97
N ASP A 133 -15.72 1.37 6.74
CA ASP A 133 -15.76 1.31 8.19
C ASP A 133 -17.10 0.68 8.62
N PRO A 134 -17.10 -0.46 9.31
CA PRO A 134 -18.34 -1.16 9.68
C PRO A 134 -19.17 -0.42 10.74
N LEU A 135 -18.61 0.56 11.45
CA LEU A 135 -19.31 1.37 12.44
C LEU A 135 -19.93 2.63 11.83
N THR A 136 -19.21 3.31 10.92
CA THR A 136 -19.65 4.60 10.36
C THR A 136 -20.22 4.47 8.95
N GLY A 137 -19.84 3.44 8.21
CA GLY A 137 -20.13 3.26 6.79
C GLY A 137 -19.30 4.16 5.88
N GLU A 138 -18.25 4.80 6.39
CA GLU A 138 -17.35 5.65 5.61
C GLU A 138 -16.33 4.80 4.84
N SER A 139 -15.95 5.25 3.64
CA SER A 139 -14.89 4.64 2.85
C SER A 139 -13.53 4.68 3.56
N LEU A 140 -12.75 3.61 3.41
CA LEU A 140 -11.44 3.47 4.00
C LEU A 140 -10.37 3.25 2.93
N ASP A 141 -9.29 4.01 3.04
CA ASP A 141 -8.06 3.78 2.27
C ASP A 141 -7.03 3.07 3.15
N MET A 142 -6.05 2.40 2.52
CA MET A 142 -4.92 1.80 3.23
C MET A 142 -3.73 2.75 3.29
N ALA A 143 -3.04 2.82 4.44
CA ALA A 143 -1.94 3.76 4.65
C ALA A 143 -0.63 3.25 4.05
N PHE A 144 -0.08 3.96 3.06
CA PHE A 144 1.26 3.70 2.53
C PHE A 144 1.93 4.98 2.05
N VAL A 145 3.24 4.90 1.78
CA VAL A 145 4.03 5.96 1.14
C VAL A 145 4.97 5.30 0.13
N ILE A 146 5.06 5.87 -1.08
CA ILE A 146 6.03 5.46 -2.10
C ILE A 146 7.15 6.50 -2.16
N THR A 147 8.41 6.04 -2.11
CA THR A 147 9.59 6.92 -2.15
C THR A 147 10.55 6.54 -3.28
N PRO A 148 11.30 7.51 -3.85
CA PRO A 148 11.24 8.94 -3.57
C PRO A 148 9.96 9.56 -4.15
N GLU A 149 9.38 10.54 -3.45
CA GLU A 149 8.26 11.30 -4.00
C GLU A 149 8.68 11.90 -5.35
N PRO A 150 7.89 11.76 -6.44
CA PRO A 150 8.24 12.28 -7.76
C PRO A 150 8.64 13.77 -7.74
N ALA A 151 8.03 14.56 -6.85
CA ALA A 151 8.38 15.96 -6.63
C ALA A 151 9.83 16.16 -6.14
N THR A 152 10.34 15.28 -5.27
CA THR A 152 11.70 15.37 -4.74
C THR A 152 12.74 15.16 -5.84
N LEU A 153 12.48 14.24 -6.78
CA LEU A 153 13.33 14.06 -7.96
C LEU A 153 13.30 15.28 -8.90
N ALA A 154 12.12 15.87 -9.12
CA ALA A 154 11.97 17.08 -9.93
C ALA A 154 12.75 18.28 -9.35
N PHE A 155 12.74 18.47 -8.04
CA PHE A 155 13.51 19.53 -7.37
C PHE A 155 15.02 19.30 -7.43
N LEU A 156 15.50 18.06 -7.30
CA LEU A 156 16.92 17.74 -7.46
C LEU A 156 17.40 18.00 -8.89
N GLY A 157 16.61 17.64 -9.90
CA GLY A 157 16.90 17.92 -11.31
C GLY A 157 17.01 19.41 -11.62
N LEU A 158 16.04 20.22 -11.15
CA LEU A 158 16.06 21.68 -11.30
C LEU A 158 17.26 22.33 -10.59
N GLY A 159 17.61 21.85 -9.39
CA GLY A 159 18.76 22.34 -8.63
C GLY A 159 20.10 22.12 -9.37
N ALA A 160 20.28 20.93 -9.97
CA ALA A 160 21.47 20.60 -10.74
C ALA A 160 21.59 21.46 -12.02
N VAL A 161 20.51 21.63 -12.77
CA VAL A 161 20.46 22.49 -13.97
C VAL A 161 20.76 23.95 -13.61
N GLY A 162 20.19 24.47 -12.52
CA GLY A 162 20.43 25.82 -12.03
C GLY A 162 21.90 26.08 -11.65
N LEU A 163 22.55 25.12 -11.01
CA LEU A 163 23.98 25.19 -10.67
C LEU A 163 24.88 25.21 -11.92
N VAL A 164 24.57 24.39 -12.94
CA VAL A 164 25.31 24.37 -14.21
C VAL A 164 25.13 25.68 -14.98
N ALA A 165 23.90 26.19 -15.07
CA ALA A 165 23.61 27.47 -15.71
C ALA A 165 24.32 28.64 -15.03
N ARG A 166 24.36 28.66 -13.68
CA ARG A 166 25.06 29.68 -12.90
C ARG A 166 26.58 29.61 -13.10
N ARG A 167 27.15 28.42 -13.25
CA ARG A 167 28.59 28.23 -13.50
C ARG A 167 29.00 28.67 -14.90
N ARG A 168 28.12 28.52 -15.90
CA ARG A 168 28.35 29.00 -17.28
C ARG A 168 28.25 30.51 -17.42
N ARG A 169 27.44 31.19 -16.60
CA ARG A 169 27.33 32.67 -16.58
C ARG A 169 28.48 33.39 -15.85
N ARG A 170 29.37 32.65 -15.19
CA ARG A 170 30.51 33.19 -14.42
C ARG A 170 31.87 32.99 -15.13
N LYS A 171 31.87 32.49 -16.36
CA LYS A 171 33.02 32.50 -17.28
C LYS A 171 32.74 33.54 -18.36
#